data_AF-A0A812D183-F1
#
_entry.id   AF-A0A812D183-F1
#
_cell.length_a   1.000
_cell.length_b   1.000
_cell.length_c   1.000
_cell.angle_alpha   90.00
_cell.angle_beta   90.00
_cell.angle_gamma   90.00
#
_symmetry.space_group_name_H-M   'P 1'
#
loop_
_entity.id
_entity.type
_entity.pdbx_description
1 polymer ?
#
loop_
_entity_poly.entity_id
_entity_poly.type
_entity_poly.pdbx_seq_one_letter_code
_entity_poly.pdbx_strand_id
1 'polypeptide(L)'
;MGLDTNRDSSLWKDRVVVEVNVAILYSFQSMHVTISDHHTAAESFMKHFENEQRIRGGCPADWVWIVPPISGSLTPVYHQEMLNYFLKPSYEYQVEPWKTHTWKKDREKSKQLGDRPKRKFVLHSNLSCFIVLITSSIYLSMFNQIYPKLFIFIYLSIYLSIYLSIYLSM
;
A
#
# COMPACT_ATOMS: atom_id res chain seq x y z
N MET A 1 29.14 9.51 -14.35
CA MET A 1 29.27 10.68 -13.44
C MET A 1 30.71 10.97 -13.00
N GLY A 2 31.65 10.00 -13.04
CA GLY A 2 33.07 10.28 -12.77
C GLY A 2 33.36 10.86 -11.39
N LEU A 3 32.58 10.47 -10.38
CA LEU A 3 32.68 10.99 -9.02
C LEU A 3 33.78 10.28 -8.22
N ASP A 4 34.43 10.99 -7.30
CA ASP A 4 35.34 10.40 -6.32
C ASP A 4 34.56 9.75 -5.17
N THR A 5 34.47 8.42 -5.20
CA THR A 5 33.76 7.60 -4.21
C THR A 5 34.60 7.22 -2.99
N ASN A 6 35.89 7.58 -2.97
CA ASN A 6 36.79 7.21 -1.87
C ASN A 6 36.68 8.17 -0.67
N ARG A 7 36.06 9.33 -0.86
CA ARG A 7 35.94 10.39 0.16
C ARG A 7 34.48 10.74 0.36
N ASP A 8 33.95 10.55 1.57
CA ASP A 8 32.55 10.92 1.86
C ASP A 8 32.31 12.44 1.78
N SER A 9 33.34 13.27 2.04
CA SER A 9 33.25 14.73 1.92
C SER A 9 33.02 15.24 0.49
N SER A 10 33.19 14.38 -0.53
CA SER A 10 32.83 14.72 -1.91
C SER A 10 31.32 14.77 -2.12
N LEU A 11 30.54 14.28 -1.14
CA LEU A 11 29.08 14.16 -1.19
C LEU A 11 28.62 13.38 -2.43
N TRP A 12 29.41 12.40 -2.84
CA TRP A 12 29.12 11.60 -4.03
C TRP A 12 27.79 10.84 -3.89
N LYS A 13 27.45 10.41 -2.67
CA LYS A 13 26.17 9.73 -2.37
C LYS A 13 24.99 10.66 -2.61
N ASP A 14 25.05 11.89 -2.11
CA ASP A 14 24.03 12.92 -2.27
C ASP A 14 23.82 13.27 -3.76
N ARG A 15 24.91 13.38 -4.52
CA ARG A 15 24.82 13.60 -5.98
C ARG A 15 24.16 12.44 -6.71
N VAL A 16 24.59 11.21 -6.41
CA VAL A 16 24.05 10.01 -7.06
C VAL A 16 22.56 9.84 -6.76
N VAL A 17 22.13 10.02 -5.50
CA VAL A 17 20.72 9.83 -5.14
C VAL A 17 19.80 10.84 -5.83
N VAL A 18 20.26 12.08 -6.04
CA VAL A 18 19.49 13.08 -6.80
C VAL A 18 19.35 12.66 -8.26
N GLU A 19 20.45 12.28 -8.92
CA GLU A 19 20.39 11.87 -10.33
C GLU A 19 19.54 10.60 -10.54
N VAL A 20 19.60 9.65 -9.61
CA VAL A 20 18.76 8.44 -9.65
C VAL A 20 17.28 8.82 -9.54
N ASN A 21 16.93 9.72 -8.63
CA ASN A 21 15.54 10.20 -8.50
C ASN A 21 15.06 10.90 -9.78
N VAL A 22 15.90 11.74 -10.39
CA VAL A 22 15.60 12.41 -11.66
C VAL A 22 15.34 11.37 -12.76
N ALA A 23 16.19 10.35 -12.88
CA ALA A 23 16.04 9.29 -13.87
C ALA A 23 14.77 8.45 -13.67
N ILE A 24 14.40 8.15 -12.42
CA ILE A 24 13.15 7.44 -12.08
C ILE A 24 11.95 8.28 -12.53
N LEU A 25 11.88 9.55 -12.12
CA LEU A 25 10.75 10.43 -12.47
C LEU A 25 10.63 10.58 -13.98
N TYR A 26 11.75 10.81 -14.68
CA TYR A 26 11.77 10.93 -16.13
C TYR A 26 11.28 9.66 -16.84
N SER A 27 11.70 8.48 -16.38
CA SER A 27 11.32 7.20 -16.98
C SER A 27 9.82 6.91 -16.83
N PHE A 28 9.24 7.21 -15.66
CA PHE A 28 7.81 7.05 -15.44
C PHE A 28 7.00 8.03 -16.27
N GLN A 29 7.44 9.30 -16.35
CA GLN A 29 6.77 10.33 -17.15
C GLN A 29 6.82 10.02 -18.65
N SER A 30 7.96 9.52 -19.16
CA SER A 30 8.12 9.17 -20.58
C SER A 30 7.24 8.00 -21.00
N MET A 31 6.95 7.08 -20.08
CA MET A 31 6.00 5.97 -20.27
C MET A 31 4.56 6.32 -19.89
N HIS A 32 4.29 7.58 -19.53
CA HIS A 32 2.97 8.06 -19.11
C HIS A 32 2.37 7.28 -17.93
N VAL A 33 3.23 6.79 -17.05
CA VAL A 33 2.84 6.16 -15.79
C VAL A 33 2.78 7.23 -14.70
N THR A 34 1.68 7.27 -13.95
CA THR A 34 1.48 8.25 -12.89
C THR A 34 2.49 8.05 -11.76
N ILE A 35 3.28 9.07 -11.48
CA ILE A 35 4.20 9.18 -10.34
C ILE A 35 4.16 10.62 -9.83
N SER A 36 4.36 10.82 -8.53
CA SER A 36 4.51 12.15 -7.92
C SER A 36 5.90 12.26 -7.30
N ASP A 37 6.55 13.39 -7.49
CA ASP A 37 7.76 13.73 -6.75
C ASP A 37 7.40 14.13 -5.30
N HIS A 38 8.42 14.11 -4.44
CA HIS A 38 8.28 14.34 -3.01
C HIS A 38 8.03 15.81 -2.64
N HIS A 39 8.44 16.78 -3.46
CA HIS A 39 8.13 18.19 -3.21
C HIS A 39 6.64 18.46 -3.47
N THR A 40 6.13 18.04 -4.63
CA THR A 40 4.70 18.15 -4.97
C THR A 40 3.83 17.38 -3.99
N ALA A 41 4.26 16.18 -3.58
CA ALA A 41 3.53 15.38 -2.59
C ALA A 41 3.46 16.09 -1.22
N ALA A 42 4.57 16.70 -0.77
CA ALA A 42 4.61 17.45 0.48
C ALA A 42 3.70 18.70 0.45
N GLU A 43 3.70 19.46 -0.66
CA GLU A 43 2.80 20.61 -0.81
C GLU A 43 1.32 20.20 -0.83
N SER A 44 1.01 19.10 -1.52
CA SER A 44 -0.34 18.52 -1.54
C SER A 44 -0.78 18.11 -0.13
N PHE A 45 0.13 17.48 0.64
CA PHE A 45 -0.14 17.11 2.02
C PHE A 45 -0.40 18.34 2.91
N MET A 46 0.35 19.43 2.77
CA MET A 46 0.11 20.66 3.55
C MET A 46 -1.28 21.25 3.28
N LYS A 47 -1.73 21.27 2.02
CA LYS A 47 -3.11 21.69 1.68
C LYS A 47 -4.15 20.78 2.32
N HIS A 48 -3.91 19.46 2.33
CA HIS A 48 -4.79 18.52 3.02
C HIS A 48 -4.82 18.77 4.53
N PHE A 49 -3.65 18.97 5.15
CA PHE A 49 -3.51 19.22 6.57
C PHE A 49 -4.29 20.48 7.01
N GLU A 50 -4.15 21.58 6.29
CA GLU A 50 -4.91 22.82 6.54
C GLU A 50 -6.42 22.63 6.40
N ASN A 51 -6.85 21.86 5.39
CA ASN A 51 -8.26 21.57 5.17
C ASN A 51 -8.86 20.74 6.31
N GLU A 52 -8.18 19.68 6.75
CA GLU A 52 -8.65 18.85 7.87
C GLU A 52 -8.65 19.63 9.18
N GLN A 53 -7.65 20.49 9.41
CA GLN A 53 -7.63 21.39 10.55
C GLN A 53 -8.85 22.33 10.55
N ARG A 54 -9.26 22.83 9.38
CA ARG A 54 -10.44 23.70 9.24
C ARG A 54 -11.75 22.94 9.43
N ILE A 55 -11.87 21.73 8.89
CA ILE A 55 -13.13 20.96 8.87
C ILE A 55 -13.40 20.32 10.24
N ARG A 56 -12.38 19.68 10.84
CA ARG A 56 -12.54 18.86 12.05
C ARG A 56 -11.62 19.24 13.21
N GLY A 57 -10.78 20.27 13.06
CA GLY A 57 -9.93 20.78 14.14
C GLY A 57 -8.66 19.96 14.41
N GLY A 58 -8.32 19.00 13.56
CA GLY A 58 -7.15 18.14 13.77
C GLY A 58 -6.83 17.24 12.59
N CYS A 59 -5.55 16.93 12.40
CA CYS A 59 -5.10 15.93 11.44
C CYS A 59 -4.02 15.02 12.08
N PRO A 60 -4.31 13.73 12.33
CA PRO A 60 -3.31 12.82 12.86
C PRO A 60 -2.22 12.59 11.82
N ALA A 61 -0.98 12.94 12.14
CA ALA A 61 0.14 12.80 11.23
C ALA A 61 1.40 12.35 11.97
N ASP A 62 2.08 11.35 11.42
CA ASP A 62 3.37 10.87 11.92
C ASP A 62 4.50 11.54 11.14
N TRP A 63 5.13 12.55 11.76
CA TRP A 63 6.16 13.36 11.14
C TRP A 63 7.32 12.52 10.58
N VAL A 64 7.72 11.44 11.27
CA VAL A 64 8.85 10.59 10.86
C VAL A 64 8.57 9.87 9.54
N TRP A 65 7.30 9.57 9.25
CA TRP A 65 6.89 8.89 8.02
C TRP A 65 6.50 9.86 6.90
N ILE A 66 6.07 11.08 7.24
CA ILE A 66 5.62 12.08 6.27
C ILE A 66 6.80 12.85 5.65
N VAL A 67 7.83 13.15 6.43
CA VAL A 67 9.01 13.86 5.90
C VAL A 67 9.74 12.99 4.88
N PRO A 68 10.02 13.48 3.66
CA PRO A 68 10.72 12.70 2.66
C PRO A 68 12.13 12.29 3.09
N PRO A 69 12.60 11.09 2.70
CA PRO A 69 13.91 10.56 3.11
C PRO A 69 15.10 11.29 2.46
N ILE A 70 14.85 12.07 1.40
CA ILE A 70 15.80 12.97 0.75
C ILE A 70 15.24 14.38 0.81
N SER A 71 16.11 15.38 0.99
CA SER A 71 15.71 16.79 0.94
C SER A 71 14.63 17.17 1.96
N GLY A 72 14.61 16.52 3.14
CA GLY A 72 13.57 16.70 4.16
C GLY A 72 13.34 18.18 4.51
N SER A 73 14.38 18.90 4.92
CA SER A 73 14.30 20.33 5.27
C SER A 73 14.03 21.27 4.09
N LEU A 74 14.04 20.78 2.84
CA LEU A 74 13.62 21.58 1.69
C LEU A 74 12.11 21.49 1.43
N THR A 75 11.40 20.63 2.17
CA THR A 75 9.96 20.47 2.07
C THR A 75 9.23 21.21 3.20
N PRO A 76 8.02 21.74 2.96
CA PRO A 76 7.28 22.48 3.97
C PRO A 76 6.89 21.62 5.18
N VAL A 77 6.70 20.30 4.96
CA VAL A 77 6.32 19.35 6.01
C VAL A 77 7.36 19.22 7.13
N TYR A 78 8.64 19.50 6.86
CA TYR A 78 9.69 19.46 7.88
C TYR A 78 9.49 20.52 8.96
N HIS A 79 8.95 21.67 8.59
CA HIS A 79 8.79 22.83 9.47
C HIS A 79 7.45 22.83 10.21
N GLN A 80 6.53 21.94 9.82
CA GLN A 80 5.19 21.86 10.38
C GLN A 80 5.18 20.93 11.60
N GLU A 81 4.76 21.46 12.74
CA GLU A 81 4.48 20.64 13.92
C GLU A 81 3.23 19.79 13.68
N MET A 82 3.32 18.50 14.01
CA MET A 82 2.28 17.51 13.79
C MET A 82 2.04 16.70 15.06
N LEU A 83 0.77 16.34 15.29
CA LEU A 83 0.37 15.49 16.41
C LEU A 83 0.02 14.10 15.88
N ASN A 84 0.67 13.08 16.43
CA ASN A 84 0.35 11.69 16.14
C ASN A 84 -0.62 11.14 17.19
N TYR A 85 -1.82 10.76 16.76
CA TYR A 85 -2.83 10.14 17.61
C TYR A 85 -3.69 9.18 16.78
N PHE A 86 -4.24 8.15 17.42
CA PHE A 86 -4.97 7.08 16.74
C PHE A 86 -6.47 7.33 16.76
N LEU A 87 -7.09 7.29 15.57
CA LEU A 87 -8.55 7.35 15.38
C LEU A 87 -9.06 6.01 14.84
N LYS A 88 -10.38 5.78 14.91
CA LYS A 88 -11.05 4.65 14.24
C LYS A 88 -12.05 5.18 13.21
N PRO A 89 -12.21 4.53 12.04
CA PRO A 89 -11.52 3.31 11.57
C PRO A 89 -10.03 3.54 11.25
N SER A 90 -9.18 2.51 11.43
CA SER A 90 -7.73 2.59 11.19
C SER A 90 -7.16 1.36 10.48
N TYR A 91 -6.05 1.55 9.79
CA TYR A 91 -5.18 0.48 9.34
C TYR A 91 -4.21 0.08 10.47
N GLU A 92 -4.03 -1.23 10.68
CA GLU A 92 -3.14 -1.78 11.71
C GLU A 92 -2.21 -2.81 11.09
N TYR A 93 -0.99 -2.89 11.64
CA TYR A 93 -0.06 -3.94 11.29
C TYR A 93 -0.57 -5.31 11.73
N GLN A 94 -0.34 -6.31 10.90
CA GLN A 94 -0.66 -7.70 11.18
C GLN A 94 0.62 -8.52 11.24
N VAL A 95 0.57 -9.60 12.01
CA VAL A 95 1.65 -10.60 12.00
C VAL A 95 1.68 -11.23 10.61
N GLU A 96 2.89 -11.40 10.07
CA GLU A 96 3.11 -12.04 8.78
C GLU A 96 2.34 -13.37 8.68
N PRO A 97 1.61 -13.61 7.58
CA PRO A 97 0.63 -14.68 7.51
C PRO A 97 1.27 -16.07 7.66
N TRP A 98 2.50 -16.29 7.18
CA TRP A 98 3.16 -17.60 7.29
C TRP A 98 3.58 -17.98 8.71
N LYS A 99 3.72 -17.01 9.63
CA LYS A 99 4.00 -17.30 11.06
C LYS A 99 2.77 -17.82 11.78
N THR A 100 1.58 -17.40 11.33
CA THR A 100 0.29 -17.79 11.93
C THR A 100 -0.42 -18.89 11.14
N HIS A 101 -0.04 -19.10 9.88
CA HIS A 101 -0.68 -20.07 8.99
C HIS A 101 -0.34 -21.51 9.37
N THR A 102 -1.37 -22.29 9.73
CA THR A 102 -1.25 -23.74 9.88
C THR A 102 -1.51 -24.45 8.55
N TRP A 103 -0.45 -24.97 7.93
CA TRP A 103 -0.54 -25.75 6.70
C TRP A 103 -1.37 -27.03 6.90
N LYS A 104 -2.09 -27.47 5.87
CA LYS A 104 -2.98 -28.66 5.96
C LYS A 104 -2.22 -29.96 6.29
N LYS A 105 -1.02 -30.14 5.72
CA LYS A 105 -0.17 -31.33 5.96
C LYS A 105 0.28 -31.45 7.42
N ASP A 106 0.58 -30.32 8.06
CA ASP A 106 1.00 -30.28 9.46
C ASP A 106 -0.19 -30.48 10.42
N ARG A 107 -1.39 -30.08 10.00
CA ARG A 107 -2.64 -30.42 10.69
C ARG A 107 -2.94 -31.92 10.68
N GLU A 108 -2.61 -32.62 9.60
CA GLU A 108 -2.81 -34.07 9.51
C GLU A 108 -1.77 -34.83 10.34
N LYS A 109 -0.50 -34.41 10.30
CA LYS A 109 0.56 -34.96 11.17
C LYS A 109 0.29 -34.76 12.67
N SER A 110 -0.17 -33.58 13.07
CA SER A 110 -0.52 -33.30 14.48
C SER A 110 -1.74 -34.11 14.96
N LYS A 111 -2.72 -34.37 14.08
CA LYS A 111 -3.84 -35.29 14.39
C LYS A 111 -3.37 -36.73 14.59
N GLN A 112 -2.40 -37.20 13.81
CA GLN A 112 -1.83 -38.54 13.96
C GLN A 112 -0.96 -38.69 15.21
N LEU A 113 -0.28 -37.62 15.64
CA LEU A 113 0.59 -37.64 16.82
C LEU A 113 -0.18 -37.52 18.16
N GLY A 114 -1.51 -37.41 18.15
CA GLY A 114 -2.32 -37.33 19.37
C GLY A 114 -2.07 -36.07 20.22
N ASP A 115 -1.33 -35.10 19.69
CA ASP A 115 -1.00 -33.88 20.40
C ASP A 115 -2.21 -32.95 20.36
N ARG A 116 -3.04 -33.00 21.40
CA ARG A 116 -4.19 -32.10 21.54
C ARG A 116 -3.65 -30.71 21.86
N PRO A 117 -3.74 -29.72 20.95
CA PRO A 117 -3.34 -28.37 21.30
C PRO A 117 -4.24 -27.89 22.44
N LYS A 118 -3.64 -27.52 23.57
CA LYS A 118 -4.34 -26.81 24.66
C LYS A 118 -4.86 -25.51 24.06
N ARG A 119 -6.14 -25.50 23.65
CA ARG A 119 -6.84 -24.29 23.22
C ARG A 119 -6.84 -23.33 24.41
N LYS A 120 -5.93 -22.36 24.43
CA LYS A 120 -6.12 -21.16 25.23
C LYS A 120 -7.30 -20.43 24.59
N PHE A 121 -8.48 -20.60 25.18
CA PHE A 121 -9.62 -19.73 24.94
C PHE A 121 -9.24 -18.35 25.47
N VAL A 122 -8.71 -17.49 24.61
CA VAL A 122 -8.69 -16.06 24.88
C VAL A 122 -10.07 -15.55 24.47
N LEU A 123 -10.85 -15.18 25.48
CA LEU A 123 -12.18 -14.64 25.35
C LEU A 123 -12.09 -13.22 24.77
N HIS A 124 -11.82 -13.09 23.46
CA HIS A 124 -12.05 -11.81 22.79
C HIS A 124 -13.55 -11.65 22.61
N SER A 125 -14.08 -10.66 23.34
CA SER A 125 -15.46 -10.16 23.31
C SER A 125 -16.15 -10.35 21.95
N ASN A 126 -17.34 -10.97 21.99
CA ASN A 126 -18.18 -11.44 20.88
C ASN A 126 -18.61 -10.38 19.83
N LEU A 127 -18.04 -9.17 19.82
CA LEU A 127 -18.35 -8.12 18.84
C LEU A 127 -17.54 -8.27 17.54
N SER A 128 -16.30 -8.79 17.60
CA SER A 128 -15.45 -8.99 16.42
C SER A 128 -15.98 -10.09 15.49
N CYS A 129 -16.53 -11.17 16.06
CA CYS A 129 -17.00 -12.31 15.27
C CYS A 129 -18.25 -11.97 14.44
N PHE A 130 -19.16 -11.13 14.96
CA PHE A 130 -20.33 -10.65 14.22
C PHE A 130 -19.94 -9.76 13.02
N ILE A 131 -18.92 -8.91 13.18
CA ILE A 131 -18.46 -8.02 12.10
C ILE A 131 -17.84 -8.84 10.96
N VAL A 132 -17.01 -9.84 11.28
CA VAL A 132 -16.36 -10.70 10.28
C VAL A 132 -17.38 -11.52 9.47
N LEU A 133 -18.44 -12.01 10.11
CA LEU A 133 -19.52 -12.73 9.43
C LEU A 133 -20.30 -11.81 8.48
N ILE A 134 -20.58 -10.57 8.88
CA ILE A 134 -21.28 -9.59 8.04
C ILE A 134 -20.41 -9.16 6.85
N THR A 135 -19.11 -8.87 7.06
CA THR A 135 -18.21 -8.50 5.95
C THR A 135 -18.00 -9.63 4.97
N SER A 136 -17.91 -10.88 5.45
CA SER A 136 -17.77 -12.05 4.57
C SER A 136 -19.03 -12.32 3.76
N SER A 137 -20.22 -12.09 4.33
CA SER A 137 -21.49 -12.25 3.63
C SER A 137 -21.71 -11.18 2.56
N ILE A 138 -21.35 -9.92 2.84
CA ILE A 138 -21.44 -8.80 1.88
C ILE A 138 -20.42 -8.98 0.75
N TYR A 139 -19.19 -9.38 1.07
CA TYR A 139 -18.16 -9.66 0.07
C TYR A 139 -18.61 -10.77 -0.90
N LEU A 140 -19.18 -11.86 -0.37
CA LEU A 140 -19.67 -12.96 -1.20
C LEU A 140 -20.89 -12.57 -2.05
N SER A 141 -21.76 -11.68 -1.55
CA SER A 141 -22.91 -11.19 -2.32
C SER A 141 -22.50 -10.24 -3.44
N MET A 142 -21.52 -9.35 -3.21
CA MET A 142 -20.99 -8.46 -4.23
C MET A 142 -20.17 -9.21 -5.30
N PHE A 143 -19.38 -10.19 -4.88
CA PHE A 143 -18.57 -11.00 -5.79
C PHE A 143 -19.44 -11.78 -6.77
N ASN A 144 -20.51 -12.45 -6.30
CA ASN A 144 -21.40 -13.23 -7.16
C ASN A 144 -22.22 -12.39 -8.16
N GLN A 145 -22.47 -11.11 -7.87
CA GLN A 145 -23.23 -10.24 -8.78
C GLN A 145 -22.36 -9.51 -9.82
N ILE A 146 -21.09 -9.22 -9.50
CA ILE A 146 -20.23 -8.34 -10.30
C ILE A 146 -19.24 -9.14 -11.18
N TYR A 147 -18.68 -10.25 -10.69
CA TYR A 147 -17.65 -11.01 -11.43
C TYR A 147 -18.10 -11.58 -12.78
N PRO A 148 -19.29 -12.17 -12.95
CA PRO A 148 -19.66 -12.72 -14.26
C PRO A 148 -19.82 -11.62 -15.32
N LYS A 149 -20.25 -10.41 -14.91
CA LYS A 149 -20.44 -9.28 -15.83
C LYS A 149 -19.12 -8.67 -16.29
N LEU A 150 -18.16 -8.46 -15.38
CA LEU A 150 -16.84 -7.93 -15.73
C LEU A 150 -15.99 -8.95 -16.51
N PHE A 151 -16.05 -10.23 -16.15
CA PHE A 151 -15.28 -11.27 -16.83
C PHE A 151 -15.71 -11.45 -18.29
N ILE A 152 -17.02 -11.51 -18.57
CA ILE A 152 -17.54 -11.62 -19.93
C ILE A 152 -17.15 -10.39 -20.76
N PHE A 153 -17.25 -9.18 -20.20
CA PHE A 153 -16.94 -7.95 -20.94
C PHE A 153 -15.46 -7.85 -21.32
N ILE A 154 -14.56 -8.20 -20.40
CA ILE A 154 -13.11 -8.19 -20.65
C ILE A 154 -12.72 -9.32 -21.61
N TYR A 155 -13.26 -10.53 -21.43
CA TYR A 155 -12.95 -11.66 -22.30
C TYR A 155 -13.43 -11.42 -23.74
N LEU A 156 -14.64 -10.88 -23.91
CA LEU A 156 -15.20 -10.60 -25.23
C LEU A 156 -14.47 -9.44 -25.92
N SER A 157 -14.04 -8.40 -25.20
CA SER A 157 -13.31 -7.27 -25.80
C SER A 157 -11.91 -7.69 -26.27
N ILE A 158 -11.22 -8.53 -25.49
CA ILE A 158 -9.89 -9.06 -25.85
C ILE A 158 -10.02 -10.06 -27.00
N TYR A 159 -10.98 -10.97 -26.96
CA TYR A 159 -11.17 -11.94 -28.04
C TYR A 159 -11.53 -11.25 -29.37
N LEU A 160 -12.42 -10.25 -29.33
CA LEU A 160 -12.82 -9.50 -30.52
C LEU A 160 -11.68 -8.65 -31.09
N SER A 161 -10.85 -8.02 -30.25
CA SER A 161 -9.70 -7.24 -30.73
C SER A 161 -8.63 -8.10 -31.38
N ILE A 162 -8.34 -9.27 -30.80
CA ILE A 162 -7.39 -10.24 -31.37
C ILE A 162 -7.94 -10.81 -32.68
N TYR A 163 -9.20 -11.23 -32.71
CA TYR A 163 -9.81 -11.81 -33.91
C TYR A 163 -9.88 -10.80 -35.07
N LEU A 164 -10.25 -9.55 -34.77
CA LEU A 164 -10.28 -8.48 -35.76
C LEU A 164 -8.88 -8.12 -36.27
N SER A 165 -7.87 -8.09 -35.38
CA SER A 165 -6.48 -7.84 -35.77
C SER A 165 -5.91 -8.93 -36.69
N ILE A 166 -6.30 -10.19 -36.52
CA ILE A 166 -5.85 -11.30 -37.37
C ILE A 166 -6.55 -11.24 -38.74
N TYR A 167 -7.86 -10.98 -38.76
CA TYR A 167 -8.63 -10.92 -40.00
C TYR A 167 -8.32 -9.69 -40.87
N LEU A 168 -7.94 -8.56 -40.28
CA LEU A 168 -7.52 -7.36 -41.04
C LEU A 168 -6.07 -7.45 -41.56
N SER A 169 -5.31 -8.43 -41.07
CA SER A 169 -3.90 -8.67 -41.45
C SER A 169 -3.74 -9.75 -42.53
N MET A 170 -4.83 -10.39 -42.96
CA MET A 170 -4.89 -11.32 -44.10
C MET A 170 -5.56 -10.63 -45.29
#